data_AF-R0KWL2-F1
#
_entry.id   AF-R0KWL2-F1
#
_cell.length_a   1.000
_cell.length_b   1.000
_cell.length_c   1.000
_cell.angle_alpha   90.00
_cell.angle_beta   90.00
_cell.angle_gamma   90.00
#
_symmetry.space_group_name_H-M   'P 1'
#
loop_
_entity.id
_entity.type
_entity.pdbx_description
1 polymer ?
#
loop_
_entity_poly.entity_id
_entity_poly.type
_entity_poly.pdbx_seq_one_letter_code
_entity_poly.pdbx_strand_id
1 'polypeptide(L)'
;MKSLKDIFLLSSPLIAPFFYKSDISVQKDYLGQAYNGIQRFKHIIIEEDYDYNTAIYTISIFIPHFTYEKFIEEINIRTKGTAYIKTIEHGFLYDLDFSEHVDVIKKAKGLLTSEKIVENPEKQRTLKK
;
A
#
# COMPACT_ATOMS: atom_id res chain seq x y z
N MET A 1 -6.48 -28.37 -25.15
CA MET A 1 -6.38 -28.39 -23.68
C MET A 1 -5.82 -27.03 -23.28
N LYS A 2 -6.60 -26.17 -22.61
CA LYS A 2 -6.11 -24.83 -22.23
C LYS A 2 -5.02 -24.98 -21.15
N SER A 3 -3.94 -24.22 -21.26
CA SER A 3 -2.88 -24.24 -20.25
C SER A 3 -3.41 -23.74 -18.92
N LEU A 4 -2.85 -24.24 -17.81
CA LEU A 4 -3.21 -23.79 -16.45
C LEU A 4 -3.06 -22.26 -16.31
N LYS A 5 -2.07 -21.69 -17.01
CA LYS A 5 -1.82 -20.25 -17.08
C LYS A 5 -2.97 -19.48 -17.74
N ASP A 6 -3.52 -20.01 -18.83
CA ASP A 6 -4.60 -19.35 -19.57
C ASP A 6 -5.89 -19.35 -18.74
N ILE A 7 -6.16 -20.45 -18.04
CA ILE A 7 -7.31 -20.59 -17.13
C ILE A 7 -7.18 -19.63 -15.94
N PHE A 8 -5.97 -19.50 -15.38
CA PHE A 8 -5.69 -18.57 -14.30
C PHE A 8 -5.92 -17.11 -14.74
N LEU A 9 -5.43 -16.72 -15.91
CA LEU A 9 -5.63 -15.35 -16.45
C LEU A 9 -7.10 -15.05 -16.76
N LEU A 10 -7.86 -16.03 -17.27
CA LEU A 10 -9.30 -15.93 -17.50
C LEU A 10 -10.10 -15.72 -16.19
N SER A 11 -9.54 -16.11 -15.05
CA SER A 11 -10.20 -16.02 -13.74
C SER A 11 -10.03 -14.66 -13.06
N SER A 12 -9.44 -13.66 -13.73
CA SER A 12 -9.18 -12.31 -13.20
C SER A 12 -8.57 -12.32 -11.78
N PRO A 13 -7.36 -12.88 -11.62
CA PRO A 13 -6.76 -13.09 -10.31
C PRO A 13 -6.45 -11.76 -9.62
N LEU A 14 -6.83 -11.67 -8.34
CA LEU A 14 -6.52 -10.53 -7.48
C LEU A 14 -5.25 -10.78 -6.67
N ILE A 15 -4.56 -9.70 -6.33
CA ILE A 15 -3.34 -9.75 -5.52
C ILE A 15 -3.76 -9.70 -4.05
N ALA A 16 -3.19 -10.61 -3.25
CA ALA A 16 -3.45 -10.71 -1.82
C ALA A 16 -2.15 -10.45 -1.04
N PRO A 17 -1.83 -9.20 -0.71
CA PRO A 17 -0.67 -8.93 0.11
C PRO A 17 -0.93 -9.27 1.57
N PHE A 18 0.17 -9.52 2.29
CA PHE A 18 0.16 -9.67 3.73
C PHE A 18 0.15 -8.31 4.41
N PHE A 19 -0.67 -8.16 5.44
CA PHE A 19 -0.84 -6.95 6.22
C PHE A 19 -0.43 -7.14 7.67
N TYR A 20 0.05 -6.05 8.24
CA TYR A 20 0.27 -5.87 9.66
C TYR A 20 -0.80 -4.95 10.25
N LYS A 21 -1.29 -5.28 11.45
CA LYS A 21 -2.01 -4.31 12.29
C LYS A 21 -0.96 -3.54 13.09
N SER A 22 -0.92 -2.23 12.90
CA SER A 22 0.00 -1.33 13.58
C SER A 22 -0.78 -0.31 14.39
N ASP A 23 -0.53 -0.28 15.69
CA ASP A 23 -1.10 0.66 16.64
C ASP A 23 -0.07 1.76 16.90
N ILE A 24 -0.39 2.99 16.50
CA ILE A 24 0.52 4.15 16.54
C ILE A 24 0.02 5.09 17.62
N SER A 25 0.80 5.22 18.67
CA SER A 25 0.50 6.06 19.83
C SER A 25 1.32 7.35 19.77
N VAL A 26 0.63 8.49 19.73
CA VAL A 26 1.23 9.83 19.58
C VAL A 26 0.57 10.86 20.48
N GLN A 27 1.32 11.89 20.87
CA GLN A 27 0.76 13.06 21.55
C GLN A 27 -0.05 13.92 20.58
N LYS A 28 -1.00 14.69 21.13
CA LYS A 28 -1.90 15.58 20.37
C LYS A 28 -1.17 16.50 19.38
N ASP A 29 -0.03 17.05 19.78
CA ASP A 29 0.75 17.99 18.96
C ASP A 29 1.29 17.35 17.67
N TYR A 30 1.46 16.03 17.66
CA TYR A 30 1.99 15.27 16.52
C TYR A 30 0.92 14.48 15.77
N LEU A 31 -0.34 14.51 16.20
CA LEU A 31 -1.43 13.75 15.57
C LEU A 31 -1.57 14.05 14.07
N GLY A 32 -1.61 15.33 13.71
CA GLY A 32 -1.70 15.74 12.30
C GLY A 32 -0.48 15.30 11.47
N GLN A 33 0.70 15.27 12.08
CA GLN A 33 1.92 14.82 11.41
C GLN A 33 1.93 13.29 11.21
N ALA A 34 1.43 12.54 12.19
CA ALA A 34 1.25 11.10 12.06
C ALA A 34 0.29 10.78 10.91
N TYR A 35 -0.87 11.45 10.85
CA TYR A 35 -1.83 11.31 9.75
C TYR A 35 -1.24 11.58 8.37
N ASN A 36 -0.49 12.68 8.23
CA ASN A 36 0.20 13.00 6.98
C ASN A 36 1.22 11.93 6.56
N GLY A 37 1.85 11.25 7.53
CA GLY A 37 2.75 10.13 7.28
C GLY A 37 1.99 8.89 6.80
N ILE A 38 0.90 8.55 7.49
CA ILE A 38 0.05 7.39 7.17
C ILE A 38 -0.51 7.50 5.74
N GLN A 39 -1.02 8.68 5.36
CA GLN A 39 -1.65 8.92 4.05
C GLN A 39 -0.73 8.72 2.84
N ARG A 40 0.59 8.73 3.03
CA ARG A 40 1.56 8.46 1.94
C ARG A 40 1.59 7.00 1.50
N PHE A 41 1.05 6.11 2.32
CA PHE A 41 1.06 4.68 2.08
C PHE A 41 -0.37 4.19 1.86
N LYS A 42 -0.51 3.09 1.09
CA LYS A 42 -1.79 2.39 1.02
C LYS A 42 -2.05 1.74 2.37
N HIS A 43 -3.11 2.15 3.06
CA HIS A 43 -3.43 1.72 4.41
C HIS A 43 -4.96 1.60 4.56
N ILE A 44 -5.39 0.93 5.63
CA ILE A 44 -6.78 0.86 6.05
C ILE A 44 -6.83 1.31 7.50
N ILE A 45 -7.62 2.33 7.83
CA ILE A 45 -7.81 2.77 9.22
C ILE A 45 -8.86 1.87 9.86
N ILE A 46 -8.57 1.36 11.06
CA ILE A 46 -9.48 0.49 11.81
C ILE A 46 -10.20 1.29 12.87
N GLU A 47 -9.43 1.93 13.75
CA GLU A 47 -9.93 2.61 14.95
C GLU A 47 -8.96 3.74 15.35
N GLU A 48 -9.51 4.78 15.94
CA GLU A 48 -8.78 5.84 16.63
C GLU A 48 -9.33 5.92 18.05
N ASP A 49 -8.45 5.82 19.04
CA ASP A 49 -8.77 5.94 20.46
C ASP A 49 -7.98 7.09 21.11
N TYR A 50 -8.56 7.71 22.12
CA TYR A 50 -7.94 8.80 22.89
C TYR A 50 -8.00 8.50 24.39
N ASP A 51 -6.82 8.36 25.00
CA ASP A 51 -6.72 8.20 26.45
C ASP A 51 -6.69 9.55 27.14
N TYR A 52 -7.79 9.89 27.82
CA TYR A 52 -7.94 11.12 28.60
C TYR A 52 -6.95 11.24 29.77
N ASN A 53 -6.39 10.14 30.28
CA ASN A 53 -5.48 10.17 31.42
C ASN A 53 -4.06 10.57 31.00
N THR A 54 -3.61 10.05 29.86
CA THR A 54 -2.24 10.27 29.35
C THR A 54 -2.17 11.30 28.22
N ALA A 55 -3.33 11.73 27.70
CA ALA A 55 -3.46 12.62 26.55
C ALA A 55 -2.77 12.10 25.27
N ILE A 56 -2.76 10.77 25.11
CA ILE A 56 -2.19 10.06 23.96
C ILE A 56 -3.31 9.60 23.04
N TYR A 57 -3.11 9.77 21.74
CA TYR A 57 -3.95 9.21 20.69
C TYR A 57 -3.34 7.91 20.19
N THR A 58 -4.14 6.86 20.06
CA THR A 58 -3.73 5.59 19.46
C THR A 58 -4.52 5.36 18.19
N ILE A 59 -3.81 5.32 17.06
CA ILE A 59 -4.37 5.05 15.73
C ILE A 59 -4.01 3.62 15.33
N SER A 60 -5.02 2.77 15.16
CA SER A 60 -4.83 1.40 14.67
C SER A 60 -5.09 1.34 13.17
N ILE A 61 -4.09 0.88 12.42
CA ILE A 61 -4.15 0.77 10.97
C ILE A 61 -3.71 -0.60 10.49
N PHE A 62 -4.20 -1.01 9.31
CA PHE A 62 -3.57 -2.05 8.51
C PHE A 62 -2.61 -1.44 7.50
N ILE A 63 -1.38 -1.95 7.50
CA ILE A 63 -0.32 -1.55 6.58
C ILE A 63 0.23 -2.80 5.85
N PRO A 64 0.45 -2.74 4.52
CA PRO A 64 1.06 -3.85 3.81
C PRO A 64 2.49 -4.10 4.28
N HIS A 65 2.84 -5.38 4.46
CA HIS A 65 4.14 -5.83 4.93
C HIS A 65 5.30 -5.23 4.13
N PHE A 66 5.20 -5.22 2.80
CA PHE A 66 6.28 -4.74 1.93
C PHE A 66 6.51 -3.22 1.99
N THR A 67 5.58 -2.44 2.55
CA THR A 67 5.72 -0.99 2.78
C THR A 67 6.06 -0.62 4.22
N TYR A 68 6.04 -1.59 5.13
CA TYR A 68 6.09 -1.37 6.56
C TYR A 68 7.37 -0.68 7.05
N GLU A 69 8.55 -1.09 6.55
CA GLU A 69 9.83 -0.49 6.98
C GLU A 69 9.89 1.01 6.68
N LYS A 70 9.52 1.39 5.45
CA LYS A 70 9.46 2.80 5.03
C LYS A 70 8.40 3.58 5.79
N PHE A 71 7.29 2.92 6.14
CA PHE A 71 6.23 3.50 6.93
C PHE A 71 6.72 3.87 8.34
N ILE A 72 7.43 2.97 9.04
CA ILE A 72 7.99 3.25 10.37
C ILE A 72 8.96 4.43 10.31
N GLU A 73 9.84 4.44 9.30
CA GLU A 73 10.82 5.51 9.13
C GLU A 73 10.12 6.87 8.96
N GLU A 74 9.12 6.95 8.08
CA GLU A 74 8.35 8.18 7.83
C GLU A 74 7.63 8.67 9.09
N ILE A 75 6.99 7.78 9.85
CA ILE A 75 6.30 8.15 11.09
C ILE A 75 7.29 8.66 12.13
N ASN A 76 8.44 7.99 12.29
CA ASN A 76 9.47 8.44 13.22
C ASN A 76 10.03 9.82 12.84
N ILE A 77 10.34 10.05 11.56
CA ILE A 77 10.82 11.35 11.09
C ILE A 77 9.80 12.46 11.39
N ARG A 78 8.52 12.21 11.08
CA ARG A 78 7.44 13.21 11.25
C ARG A 78 7.10 13.51 12.70
N THR A 79 7.18 12.51 13.57
CA THR A 79 6.90 12.64 15.00
C THR A 79 8.15 12.92 15.82
N LYS A 80 9.30 13.18 15.18
CA LYS A 80 10.60 13.39 15.84
C LYS A 80 11.00 12.22 16.76
N GLY A 81 10.58 11.00 16.42
CA GLY A 81 10.83 9.79 17.19
C GLY A 81 10.03 9.66 18.49
N THR A 82 8.99 10.47 18.68
CA THR A 82 8.15 10.41 19.89
C THR A 82 6.99 9.42 19.76
N ALA A 83 6.70 8.94 18.55
CA ALA A 83 5.65 7.94 18.34
C ALA A 83 6.05 6.58 18.90
N TYR A 84 5.11 5.93 19.58
CA TYR A 84 5.23 4.53 19.98
C TYR A 84 4.41 3.67 19.01
N ILE A 85 5.07 2.72 18.35
CA ILE A 85 4.44 1.87 17.33
C ILE A 85 4.46 0.42 17.83
N LYS A 86 3.28 -0.20 17.91
CA LYS A 86 3.13 -1.61 18.24
C LYS A 86 2.53 -2.35 17.05
N THR A 87 3.23 -3.36 16.56
CA THR A 87 2.82 -4.07 15.34
C THR A 87 2.58 -5.55 15.63
N ILE A 88 1.48 -6.08 15.10
CA ILE A 88 1.15 -7.49 15.12
C ILE A 88 0.82 -8.00 13.71
N GLU A 89 1.05 -9.30 13.50
CA GLU A 89 0.68 -9.97 12.26
C GLU A 89 -0.83 -10.08 12.13
N HIS A 90 -1.39 -9.66 10.98
CA HIS A 90 -2.82 -9.78 10.73
C HIS A 90 -3.15 -10.90 9.76
N GLY A 91 -2.54 -10.90 8.57
CA GLY A 91 -2.81 -11.89 7.53
C GLY A 91 -2.96 -11.29 6.14
N PHE A 92 -3.53 -12.05 5.21
CA PHE A 92 -3.74 -11.63 3.83
C PHE A 92 -5.08 -10.92 3.66
N LEU A 93 -5.09 -9.76 2.99
CA LEU A 93 -6.30 -9.02 2.65
C LEU A 93 -6.37 -8.77 1.14
N TYR A 94 -7.58 -8.59 0.61
CA TYR A 94 -7.86 -8.42 -0.83
C TYR A 94 -8.45 -7.06 -1.17
N ASP A 95 -8.57 -6.18 -0.18
CA ASP A 95 -9.46 -5.00 -0.23
C ASP A 95 -8.86 -3.80 -0.97
N LEU A 96 -7.56 -3.86 -1.27
CA LEU A 96 -6.82 -2.76 -1.89
C LEU A 96 -6.21 -3.21 -3.22
N ASP A 97 -6.23 -2.31 -4.20
CA ASP A 97 -5.58 -2.56 -5.48
C ASP A 97 -4.06 -2.36 -5.37
N PHE A 98 -3.29 -3.38 -5.75
CA PHE A 98 -1.83 -3.36 -5.78
C PHE A 98 -1.26 -3.63 -7.18
N SER A 99 -2.07 -3.46 -8.22
CA SER A 99 -1.70 -3.60 -9.63
C SER A 99 -0.42 -2.84 -9.97
N GLU A 100 -0.32 -1.56 -9.61
CA GLU A 100 0.86 -0.71 -9.84
C GLU A 100 2.13 -1.29 -9.19
N HIS A 101 2.01 -1.74 -7.93
CA HIS A 101 3.14 -2.34 -7.21
C HIS A 101 3.62 -3.62 -7.88
N VAL A 102 2.69 -4.46 -8.33
CA VAL A 102 3.01 -5.69 -9.06
C VAL A 102 3.62 -5.40 -10.42
N ASP A 103 3.19 -4.35 -11.12
CA ASP A 103 3.79 -3.97 -12.40
C ASP A 103 5.23 -3.49 -12.24
N VAL A 104 5.56 -2.79 -11.14
CA VAL A 104 6.95 -2.49 -10.78
C VAL A 104 7.76 -3.76 -10.57
N ILE A 105 7.22 -4.74 -9.83
CA ILE A 105 7.89 -6.04 -9.60
C ILE A 105 8.08 -6.81 -10.92
N LYS A 106 7.05 -6.85 -11.78
CA LYS A 106 7.14 -7.53 -13.09
C LYS A 106 8.24 -6.90 -13.96
N LYS A 107 8.34 -5.57 -13.99
CA LYS A 107 9.42 -4.85 -14.68
C LYS A 107 10.79 -5.21 -14.11
N ALA A 108 10.94 -5.18 -12.78
CA ALA A 108 12.20 -5.53 -12.11
C ALA A 108 12.63 -6.98 -12.37
N LYS A 109 11.67 -7.90 -12.51
CA LYS A 109 11.90 -9.31 -12.86
C LYS A 109 12.11 -9.55 -14.37
N GLY A 110 12.08 -8.51 -15.20
CA GLY A 110 12.18 -8.63 -16.66
C GLY A 110 10.98 -9.32 -17.32
N LEU A 111 9.86 -9.45 -16.61
CA LEU A 111 8.63 -10.08 -17.10
C LEU A 111 7.72 -9.11 -17.87
N LEU A 112 7.95 -7.80 -17.70
CA LEU A 112 7.24 -6.75 -18.39
C LEU A 112 8.27 -5.81 -19.02
N THR A 113 8.44 -5.91 -20.33
CA THR A 113 9.18 -4.93 -21.11
C THR A 113 8.31 -3.68 -21.22
N SER A 114 8.90 -2.48 -21.11
CA SER A 114 8.19 -1.23 -21.41
C SER A 114 7.97 -1.07 -22.91
N GLU A 115 7.31 -2.04 -23.53
CA GLU A 115 6.92 -1.92 -24.92
C GLU A 115 5.65 -1.09 -24.95
N LYS A 116 5.81 0.17 -25.35
CA LYS A 116 4.72 0.93 -25.96
C LYS A 116 4.44 0.27 -27.31
N ILE A 117 3.85 -0.93 -27.31
CA ILE A 117 3.36 -1.57 -28.53
C ILE A 117 2.20 -0.69 -28.97
N VAL A 118 2.47 0.21 -29.92
CA VAL A 118 1.41 0.78 -30.72
C VAL A 118 0.91 -0.39 -31.56
N GLU A 119 -0.08 -1.13 -31.06
CA GLU A 119 -0.62 -2.33 -31.73
C GLU A 119 -1.12 -2.02 -33.15
N ASN A 120 -1.44 -0.76 -33.46
CA ASN A 120 -1.87 -0.30 -34.78
C ASN A 120 -1.25 1.05 -35.15
N PRO A 121 -0.01 1.09 -35.69
CA PRO A 121 0.62 2.33 -36.15
C PRO A 121 -0.19 3.04 -37.25
N GLU A 122 -1.07 2.32 -37.95
CA GLU A 122 -1.92 2.82 -39.03
C GLU A 122 -2.95 3.88 -38.57
N LYS A 123 -3.46 3.75 -37.34
CA LYS A 123 -4.54 4.63 -36.84
C LYS A 123 -4.05 5.97 -36.31
N GLN A 124 -2.74 6.18 -36.22
CA GLN A 124 -2.17 7.38 -35.61
C GLN A 124 -2.25 8.62 -36.52
N ARG A 125 -2.40 8.41 -37.84
CA ARG A 125 -2.68 9.48 -38.82
C ARG A 125 -4.18 9.79 -38.96
N THR A 126 -5.07 8.81 -38.77
CA THR A 126 -6.53 8.99 -38.96
C THR A 126 -7.24 9.64 -37.77
N LEU A 127 -6.67 9.57 -36.56
CA LEU A 127 -7.21 10.21 -35.35
C LEU A 127 -6.79 11.70 -35.17
N LYS A 128 -5.94 12.24 -36.06
CA LYS A 128 -5.51 13.65 -36.05
C LYS A 128 -6.11 14.47 -37.21
N LYS A 129 -7.36 14.20 -37.56
CA LYS A 129 -8.16 15.08 -38.43
C LYS A 129 -9.35 15.60 -37.65
#